data_AF-A0A956RU26-F1
#
_entry.id   AF-A0A956RU26-F1
#
_cell.length_a   1.000
_cell.length_b   1.000
_cell.length_c   1.000
_cell.angle_alpha   90.00
_cell.angle_beta   90.00
_cell.angle_gamma   90.00
#
_symmetry.space_group_name_H-M   'P 1'
#
loop_
_entity.id
_entity.type
_entity.pdbx_description
1 polymer ?
#
loop_
_entity_poly.entity_id
_entity_poly.type
_entity_poly.pdbx_seq_one_letter_code
_entity_poly.pdbx_strand_id
1 'polypeptide(L)'
;MNERVVEILMFIMSQLRGGKKDFDNLDLLSQDLLNRGYSQNEISSAFSWLFERADHDIEEILRDGDSDISQSFRVLHELEEMIISADAFGYLLQIKQLEILSDFDVELAIEKAMMLGVSRVHIEDMKSIVAAILTTRSSHFHGNFPFDNDMDAMIH
;
A
#
# COMPACT_ATOMS: atom_id res chain seq x y z
N MET A 1 -9.61 9.57 -2.41
CA MET A 1 -10.06 8.36 -1.69
C MET A 1 -8.97 7.29 -1.75
N ASN A 2 -8.54 6.84 -2.93
CA ASN A 2 -7.54 5.77 -3.04
C ASN A 2 -6.16 6.16 -2.46
N GLU A 3 -5.73 7.41 -2.58
CA GLU A 3 -4.47 7.88 -1.97
C GLU A 3 -4.47 7.76 -0.44
N ARG A 4 -5.61 8.01 0.21
CA ARG A 4 -5.74 7.87 1.67
C ARG A 4 -5.61 6.41 2.11
N VAL A 5 -6.05 5.47 1.28
CA VAL A 5 -5.83 4.04 1.52
C VAL A 5 -4.34 3.73 1.49
N VAL A 6 -3.58 4.28 0.53
CA VAL A 6 -2.11 4.12 0.46
C VAL A 6 -1.43 4.71 1.69
N GLU A 7 -1.89 5.85 2.20
CA GLU A 7 -1.39 6.43 3.45
C GLU A 7 -1.60 5.51 4.65
N ILE A 8 -2.80 4.92 4.77
CA ILE A 8 -3.10 3.94 5.83
C ILE A 8 -2.15 2.74 5.70
N LEU A 9 -1.93 2.21 4.50
CA LEU A 9 -0.99 1.12 4.25
C LEU A 9 0.45 1.48 4.65
N MET A 10 0.91 2.67 4.29
CA MET A 10 2.25 3.15 4.69
C MET A 10 2.36 3.24 6.21
N PHE A 11 1.34 3.77 6.88
CA PHE A 11 1.30 3.83 8.35
C PHE A 11 1.39 2.44 8.96
N ILE A 12 0.53 1.52 8.52
CA ILE A 12 0.48 0.13 8.99
C ILE A 12 1.85 -0.56 8.84
N MET A 13 2.40 -0.57 7.62
CA MET A 13 3.66 -1.25 7.31
C MET A 13 4.85 -0.64 8.07
N SER A 14 4.86 0.69 8.25
CA SER A 14 5.92 1.36 9.02
C SER A 14 5.95 0.93 10.49
N GLN A 15 4.79 0.69 11.09
CA GLN A 15 4.68 0.26 12.49
C GLN A 15 5.06 -1.23 12.64
N LEU A 16 4.68 -2.08 11.66
CA LEU A 16 5.08 -3.49 11.61
C LEU A 16 6.60 -3.64 11.59
N ARG A 17 7.28 -2.93 10.68
CA ARG A 17 8.75 -2.95 10.57
C ARG A 17 9.44 -2.32 11.79
N GLY A 18 8.80 -1.36 12.44
CA GLY A 18 9.27 -0.74 13.68
C GLY A 18 9.21 -1.64 14.92
N GLY A 19 8.74 -2.89 14.79
CA GLY A 19 8.72 -3.87 15.88
C GLY A 19 7.67 -3.62 16.95
N LYS A 20 6.67 -2.76 16.68
CA LYS A 20 5.55 -2.56 17.61
C LYS A 20 4.57 -3.72 17.47
N LYS A 21 4.46 -4.53 18.52
CA LYS A 21 3.55 -5.69 18.63
C LYS A 21 2.07 -5.32 18.80
N ASP A 22 1.73 -4.04 18.82
CA ASP A 22 0.35 -3.57 19.03
C ASP A 22 -0.60 -3.91 17.85
N PHE A 23 -0.08 -4.55 16.80
CA PHE A 23 -0.87 -5.14 15.71
C PHE A 23 -1.77 -6.30 16.12
N ASP A 24 -1.54 -6.89 17.29
CA ASP A 24 -2.37 -7.98 17.80
C ASP A 24 -3.83 -7.52 18.05
N ASN A 25 -4.11 -6.21 18.03
CA ASN A 25 -5.45 -5.67 18.18
C ASN A 25 -5.84 -4.73 17.02
N LEU A 26 -6.37 -5.32 15.95
CA LEU A 26 -6.89 -4.60 14.78
C LEU A 26 -7.99 -3.58 15.14
N ASP A 27 -8.76 -3.83 16.20
CA ASP A 27 -9.81 -2.90 16.64
C ASP A 27 -9.22 -1.61 17.22
N LEU A 28 -8.14 -1.70 17.99
CA LEU A 28 -7.42 -0.52 18.50
C LEU A 28 -6.77 0.27 17.37
N LEU A 29 -6.19 -0.42 16.38
CA LEU A 29 -5.62 0.22 15.20
C LEU A 29 -6.69 0.94 14.36
N SER A 30 -7.84 0.30 14.18
CA SER A 30 -9.01 0.89 13.51
C SER A 30 -9.48 2.15 14.23
N GLN A 31 -9.58 2.12 15.56
CA GLN A 31 -9.95 3.29 16.37
C GLN A 31 -8.93 4.43 16.26
N ASP A 32 -7.61 4.14 16.26
CA ASP A 32 -6.58 5.17 16.05
C ASP A 32 -6.71 5.82 14.66
N LEU A 33 -6.96 5.03 13.61
CA LEU A 33 -7.16 5.53 12.26
C LEU A 33 -8.44 6.39 12.13
N LEU A 34 -9.53 5.99 12.79
CA LEU A 34 -10.75 6.81 12.88
C LEU A 34 -10.47 8.15 13.58
N ASN A 35 -9.73 8.13 14.69
CA ASN A 35 -9.36 9.34 15.43
C ASN A 35 -8.45 10.29 14.61
N ARG A 36 -7.67 9.75 13.66
CA ARG A 36 -6.89 10.54 12.68
C ARG A 36 -7.74 11.11 11.55
N GLY A 37 -9.03 10.78 11.49
CA GLY A 37 -9.98 11.29 10.52
C GLY A 37 -10.06 10.48 9.21
N TYR A 38 -9.63 9.22 9.22
CA TYR A 38 -9.93 8.29 8.13
C TYR A 38 -11.35 7.75 8.26
N SER A 39 -11.99 7.45 7.13
CA SER A 39 -13.31 6.84 7.11
C SER A 39 -13.25 5.32 7.27
N GLN A 40 -14.33 4.73 7.76
CA GLN A 40 -14.45 3.27 7.89
C GLN A 40 -14.19 2.54 6.56
N ASN A 41 -14.65 3.11 5.44
CA ASN A 41 -14.46 2.55 4.12
C ASN A 41 -12.98 2.55 3.70
N GLU A 42 -12.24 3.61 4.01
CA GLU A 42 -10.80 3.69 3.70
C GLU A 42 -10.01 2.69 4.55
N ILE A 43 -10.34 2.58 5.84
CA ILE A 43 -9.73 1.62 6.77
C ILE A 43 -10.00 0.19 6.32
N SER A 44 -11.27 -0.13 6.03
CA SER A 44 -11.66 -1.45 5.54
C SER A 44 -10.94 -1.80 4.24
N SER A 45 -10.83 -0.86 3.30
CA SER A 45 -10.14 -1.09 2.03
C SER A 45 -8.65 -1.39 2.23
N ALA A 46 -8.00 -0.68 3.16
CA ALA A 46 -6.59 -0.91 3.49
C ALA A 46 -6.39 -2.29 4.15
N PHE A 47 -7.26 -2.68 5.07
CA PHE A 47 -7.20 -4.00 5.69
C PHE A 47 -7.47 -5.12 4.71
N SER A 48 -8.49 -5.00 3.83
CA SER A 48 -8.74 -5.97 2.76
C SER A 48 -7.50 -6.18 1.90
N TRP A 49 -6.85 -5.11 1.45
CA TRP A 49 -5.61 -5.20 0.69
C TRP A 49 -4.50 -5.92 1.47
N LEU A 50 -4.36 -5.62 2.77
CA LEU A 50 -3.35 -6.25 3.63
C LEU A 50 -3.59 -7.76 3.74
N PHE A 51 -4.84 -8.19 3.95
CA PHE A 51 -5.20 -9.61 4.06
C PHE A 51 -4.99 -10.38 2.76
N GLU A 52 -5.37 -9.82 1.60
CA GLU A 52 -5.11 -10.44 0.30
C GLU A 52 -3.62 -10.70 0.09
N ARG A 53 -2.79 -9.71 0.41
CA ARG A 53 -1.34 -9.88 0.35
C ARG A 53 -0.88 -10.97 1.30
N ALA A 54 -1.45 -11.02 2.51
CA ALA A 54 -1.10 -11.98 3.52
C ALA A 54 -1.41 -13.42 3.09
N ASP A 55 -2.57 -13.67 2.47
CA ASP A 55 -2.94 -14.97 1.93
C ASP A 55 -2.00 -15.46 0.80
N HIS A 56 -1.31 -14.52 0.13
CA HIS A 56 -0.31 -14.83 -0.88
C HIS A 56 1.13 -14.96 -0.32
N ASP A 57 1.50 -14.19 0.72
CA ASP A 57 2.89 -14.00 1.15
C ASP A 57 3.18 -14.25 2.65
N ILE A 58 2.21 -14.63 3.52
CA ILE A 58 2.47 -14.81 4.98
C ILE A 58 3.55 -15.87 5.25
N GLU A 59 3.62 -16.96 4.48
CA GLU A 59 4.66 -17.97 4.70
C GLU A 59 6.07 -17.45 4.37
N GLU A 60 6.22 -16.43 3.51
CA GLU A 60 7.52 -15.90 3.07
C GLU A 60 7.94 -14.70 3.95
N ILE A 61 7.01 -13.79 4.27
CA ILE A 61 7.25 -12.62 5.14
C ILE A 61 7.57 -13.04 6.60
N LEU A 62 6.99 -14.14 7.10
CA LEU A 62 7.26 -14.64 8.46
C LEU A 62 8.45 -15.61 8.56
N ARG A 63 8.92 -16.18 7.44
CA ARG A 63 10.05 -17.13 7.44
C ARG A 63 11.41 -16.46 7.43
N ASP A 64 11.52 -15.26 6.86
CA ASP A 64 12.82 -14.61 6.71
C ASP A 64 12.96 -13.38 7.60
N GLY A 65 13.47 -13.63 8.81
CA GLY A 65 14.19 -12.62 9.57
C GLY A 65 15.61 -12.36 9.05
N ASP A 66 16.03 -12.98 7.94
CA ASP A 66 17.41 -12.95 7.45
C ASP A 66 17.59 -13.27 5.94
N SER A 67 16.56 -13.14 5.09
CA SER A 67 16.85 -13.19 3.65
C SER A 67 17.42 -11.86 3.20
N ASP A 68 18.70 -11.95 2.85
CA ASP A 68 19.40 -11.12 1.88
C ASP A 68 18.68 -11.24 0.51
N ILE A 69 17.38 -10.89 0.46
CA ILE A 69 16.66 -10.67 -0.79
C ILE A 69 17.40 -9.51 -1.39
N SER A 70 18.21 -9.78 -2.40
CA SER A 70 18.89 -8.79 -3.23
C SER A 70 17.88 -7.68 -3.55
N GLN A 71 17.88 -6.61 -2.74
CA GLN A 71 17.00 -5.47 -2.91
C GLN A 71 17.45 -4.85 -4.22
N SER A 72 16.76 -5.18 -5.31
CA SER A 72 17.09 -4.66 -6.62
C SER A 72 16.87 -3.15 -6.56
N PHE A 73 17.97 -2.40 -6.56
CA PHE A 73 17.91 -0.95 -6.55
C PHE A 73 17.65 -0.49 -7.98
N ARG A 74 16.39 -0.13 -8.28
CA ARG A 74 16.06 0.50 -9.55
C ARG A 74 16.80 1.83 -9.67
N VAL A 75 17.49 2.04 -10.77
CA VAL A 75 18.11 3.32 -11.15
C VAL A 75 17.38 3.84 -12.37
N LEU A 76 16.96 5.10 -12.36
CA LEU A 76 16.29 5.72 -13.50
C LEU A 76 17.24 5.86 -14.69
N HIS A 77 16.73 5.60 -15.89
CA HIS A 77 17.39 5.97 -17.14
C HIS A 77 17.30 7.49 -17.35
N GLU A 78 18.22 8.08 -18.14
CA GLU A 78 18.31 9.54 -18.32
C GLU A 78 16.97 10.18 -18.72
N LEU A 79 16.22 9.55 -19.63
CA LEU A 79 14.89 10.02 -20.05
C LEU A 79 13.86 9.97 -18.91
N GLU A 80 13.92 8.94 -18.07
CA GLU A 80 13.03 8.81 -16.91
C GLU A 80 13.38 9.88 -15.87
N GLU A 81 14.67 10.16 -15.64
CA GLU A 81 15.13 11.20 -14.72
C GLU A 81 14.74 12.63 -15.17
N MET A 82 14.70 12.87 -16.48
CA MET A 82 14.22 14.16 -17.02
C MET A 82 12.74 14.40 -16.74
N ILE A 83 11.92 13.33 -16.77
CA ILE A 83 10.46 13.42 -16.62
C ILE A 83 10.05 13.26 -15.16
N ILE A 84 10.62 12.32 -14.43
CA ILE A 84 10.24 11.98 -13.05
C ILE A 84 11.10 12.79 -12.08
N SER A 85 10.46 13.65 -11.29
CA SER A 85 11.17 14.40 -10.25
C SER A 85 11.75 13.49 -9.17
N ALA A 86 12.84 13.94 -8.53
CA ALA A 86 13.49 13.21 -7.44
C ALA A 86 12.53 12.88 -6.29
N ASP A 87 11.61 13.79 -5.94
CA ASP A 87 10.62 13.56 -4.88
C ASP A 87 9.60 12.48 -5.27
N ALA A 88 9.17 12.44 -6.54
CA ALA A 88 8.30 11.40 -7.06
C ALA A 88 8.98 10.03 -7.03
N PHE A 89 10.26 9.97 -7.44
CA PHE A 89 11.03 8.73 -7.38
C PHE A 89 11.32 8.29 -5.93
N GLY A 90 11.63 9.24 -5.05
CA GLY A 90 11.81 9.00 -3.61
C GLY A 90 10.56 8.40 -2.95
N TYR A 91 9.38 8.86 -3.37
CA TYR A 91 8.11 8.26 -2.93
C TYR A 91 7.96 6.80 -3.39
N LEU A 92 8.31 6.47 -4.64
CA LEU A 92 8.32 5.06 -5.11
C LEU A 92 9.27 4.19 -4.30
N LEU A 93 10.49 4.69 -4.04
CA LEU A 93 11.49 4.00 -3.22
C LEU A 93 10.97 3.74 -1.80
N GLN A 94 10.32 4.72 -1.17
CA GLN A 94 9.74 4.56 0.17
C GLN A 94 8.68 3.45 0.19
N ILE A 95 7.78 3.44 -0.78
CA ILE A 95 6.71 2.45 -0.85
C ILE A 95 7.25 1.06 -1.16
N LYS A 96 8.25 0.97 -2.04
CA LYS A 96 8.98 -0.27 -2.31
C LYS A 96 9.70 -0.79 -1.06
N GLN A 97 10.34 0.10 -0.30
CA GLN A 97 11.02 -0.28 0.95
C GLN A 97 10.04 -0.79 2.00
N LEU A 98 8.83 -0.24 2.06
CA LEU A 98 7.74 -0.77 2.89
C LEU A 98 7.09 -2.02 2.28
N GLU A 99 7.65 -2.53 1.19
CA GLU A 99 7.19 -3.70 0.43
C GLU A 99 5.79 -3.59 -0.14
N ILE A 100 5.13 -2.44 -0.04
CA ILE A 100 3.77 -2.22 -0.55
C ILE A 100 3.71 -2.46 -2.06
N LEU A 101 4.77 -2.06 -2.79
CA LEU A 101 4.94 -2.35 -4.21
C LEU A 101 6.00 -3.44 -4.41
N SER A 102 5.72 -4.36 -5.35
CA SER A 102 6.72 -5.28 -5.89
C SER A 102 7.64 -4.57 -6.90
N ASP A 103 8.71 -5.24 -7.34
CA ASP A 103 9.58 -4.69 -8.40
C ASP A 103 8.80 -4.47 -9.70
N PHE A 104 7.87 -5.38 -10.01
CA PHE A 104 6.97 -5.24 -11.15
C PHE A 104 6.07 -4.00 -11.02
N ASP A 105 5.51 -3.75 -9.83
CA ASP A 105 4.66 -2.59 -9.61
C ASP A 105 5.45 -1.27 -9.74
N VAL A 106 6.73 -1.26 -9.36
CA VAL A 106 7.61 -0.10 -9.55
C VAL A 106 7.84 0.18 -11.03
N GLU A 107 8.16 -0.84 -11.84
CA GLU A 107 8.29 -0.65 -13.30
C GLU A 107 6.99 -0.16 -13.94
N LEU A 108 5.85 -0.73 -13.53
CA LEU A 108 4.55 -0.30 -14.01
C LEU A 108 4.23 1.16 -13.64
N ALA A 109 4.64 1.61 -12.45
CA ALA A 109 4.49 2.99 -12.03
C ALA A 109 5.35 3.94 -12.87
N ILE A 110 6.60 3.56 -13.14
CA ILE A 110 7.51 4.32 -14.02
C ILE A 110 6.94 4.38 -15.44
N GLU A 111 6.49 3.26 -16.00
CA GLU A 111 5.87 3.20 -17.33
C GLU A 111 4.66 4.15 -17.42
N LYS A 112 3.74 4.07 -16.44
CA LYS A 112 2.58 4.97 -16.39
C LYS A 112 2.97 6.43 -16.25
N ALA A 113 4.02 6.73 -15.48
CA ALA A 113 4.53 8.09 -15.32
C ALA A 113 5.05 8.64 -16.66
N MET A 114 5.78 7.83 -17.42
CA MET A 114 6.24 8.19 -18.77
C MET A 114 5.08 8.39 -19.76
N MET A 115 4.00 7.63 -19.60
CA MET A 115 2.80 7.72 -20.45
C MET A 115 1.86 8.89 -20.12
N LEU A 116 2.03 9.59 -18.99
CA LEU A 116 1.20 10.74 -18.63
C LEU A 116 1.28 11.88 -19.65
N GLY A 117 2.37 11.95 -20.43
CA GLY A 117 2.56 12.97 -21.47
C GLY A 117 2.76 14.40 -20.92
N VAL A 118 3.05 14.52 -19.62
CA VAL A 118 3.39 15.79 -18.96
C VAL A 118 4.90 16.06 -19.07
N SER A 119 5.29 17.33 -18.99
CA SER A 119 6.71 17.71 -19.04
C SER A 119 7.48 17.26 -17.81
N ARG A 120 6.82 17.13 -16.66
CA ARG A 120 7.40 16.64 -15.42
C ARG A 120 6.34 15.99 -14.54
N VAL A 121 6.68 14.84 -13.96
CA VAL A 121 5.90 14.09 -12.99
C VAL A 121 6.38 14.46 -11.59
N HIS A 122 5.46 15.03 -10.81
CA HIS A 122 5.67 15.41 -9.42
C HIS A 122 5.15 14.34 -8.46
N ILE A 123 5.43 14.51 -7.17
CA ILE A 123 5.06 13.54 -6.13
C ILE A 123 3.55 13.27 -6.10
N GLU A 124 2.72 14.29 -6.31
CA GLU A 124 1.25 14.13 -6.32
C GLU A 124 0.78 13.29 -7.52
N ASP A 125 1.39 13.46 -8.70
CA ASP A 125 1.11 12.61 -9.85
C ASP A 125 1.47 11.15 -9.55
N MET A 126 2.64 10.94 -8.93
CA MET A 126 3.11 9.60 -8.57
C MET A 126 2.22 8.92 -7.51
N LYS A 127 1.74 9.68 -6.50
CA LYS A 127 0.76 9.19 -5.53
C LYS A 127 -0.50 8.69 -6.22
N SER A 128 -1.03 9.46 -7.15
CA SER A 128 -2.20 9.09 -7.96
C SER A 128 -1.95 7.82 -8.79
N ILE A 129 -0.78 7.69 -9.44
CA ILE A 129 -0.40 6.48 -10.19
C ILE A 129 -0.35 5.26 -9.28
N VAL A 130 0.36 5.35 -8.15
CA VAL A 130 0.50 4.24 -7.20
C VAL A 130 -0.85 3.82 -6.63
N ALA A 131 -1.69 4.80 -6.26
CA ALA A 131 -3.04 4.52 -5.77
C ALA A 131 -3.87 3.77 -6.84
N ALA A 132 -3.76 4.14 -8.12
CA ALA A 132 -4.45 3.45 -9.20
C ALA A 132 -3.96 2.01 -9.41
N ILE A 133 -2.65 1.78 -9.33
CA ILE A 133 -2.05 0.43 -9.42
C ILE A 133 -2.57 -0.47 -8.30
N LEU A 134 -2.49 0.00 -7.05
CA LEU A 134 -2.92 -0.77 -5.89
C LEU A 134 -4.43 -1.06 -5.92
N THR A 135 -5.23 -0.08 -6.33
CA THR A 135 -6.69 -0.27 -6.44
C THR A 135 -7.05 -1.32 -7.50
N THR A 136 -6.33 -1.33 -8.63
CA THR A 136 -6.58 -2.29 -9.71
C THR A 136 -6.39 -3.74 -9.22
N ARG A 137 -5.42 -3.98 -8.34
CA ARG A 137 -5.19 -5.30 -7.72
C ARG A 137 -6.33 -5.72 -6.79
N SER A 138 -6.81 -4.81 -5.95
CA SER A 138 -7.92 -5.06 -5.01
C SER A 138 -9.30 -5.19 -5.67
N SER A 139 -9.42 -4.93 -6.99
CA SER A 139 -10.71 -5.00 -7.71
C SER A 139 -11.34 -6.40 -7.75
N HIS A 140 -10.65 -7.44 -7.26
CA HIS A 140 -11.19 -8.79 -7.16
C HIS A 140 -12.27 -8.97 -6.07
N PHE A 141 -12.63 -7.90 -5.32
CA PHE A 141 -13.49 -7.97 -4.14
C PHE A 141 -14.99 -7.61 -4.31
N HIS A 142 -15.59 -7.73 -5.49
CA HIS A 142 -17.06 -7.72 -5.58
C HIS A 142 -17.64 -9.13 -5.32
N GLY A 143 -17.38 -9.68 -4.14
CA GLY A 143 -17.84 -11.01 -3.75
C GLY A 143 -17.86 -11.22 -2.23
N ASN A 144 -18.96 -10.82 -1.59
CA ASN A 144 -19.48 -11.35 -0.33
C ASN A 144 -18.58 -11.24 0.92
N PHE A 145 -18.65 -10.10 1.62
CA PHE A 145 -18.13 -9.96 2.98
C PHE A 145 -19.00 -10.77 3.98
N PRO A 146 -18.42 -11.60 4.87
CA PRO A 146 -19.17 -12.33 5.91
C PRO A 146 -19.48 -11.49 7.16
N PHE A 147 -18.99 -10.26 7.27
CA PHE A 147 -18.98 -9.51 8.53
C PHE A 147 -20.27 -8.72 8.85
N ASP A 148 -21.33 -8.87 8.06
CA ASP A 148 -22.54 -8.04 8.20
C ASP A 148 -23.63 -8.64 9.11
N ASN A 149 -23.41 -9.83 9.72
CA ASN A 149 -24.50 -10.55 10.40
C ASN A 149 -24.33 -10.80 11.92
N ASP A 150 -23.22 -10.41 12.54
CA ASP A 150 -22.96 -10.76 13.95
C ASP A 150 -23.06 -9.59 14.96
N MET A 151 -23.47 -8.38 14.53
CA MET A 151 -23.72 -7.28 15.49
C MET A 151 -25.17 -7.17 16.01
N ASP A 152 -26.15 -7.83 15.38
CA ASP A 152 -27.55 -7.76 15.81
C ASP A 152 -27.97 -8.88 16.78
N ALA A 153 -27.10 -9.88 17.04
CA ALA A 153 -27.44 -11.04 17.89
C ALA A 153 -27.16 -10.85 19.39
N MET A 154 -26.68 -9.68 19.83
CA MET A 154 -26.29 -9.45 21.23
C MET A 154 -27.19 -8.46 21.98
N ILE A 155 -28.31 -8.05 21.38
CA ILE A 155 -29.36 -7.27 22.04
C ILE A 155 -30.71 -7.92 21.76
N HIS A 156 -30.96 -9.08 22.36
CA HIS A 156 -32.28 -9.46 22.90
C HIS A 156 -32.23 -10.71 23.79
#